data_AF-A0A2D8BQF9-F1
#
_entry.id   AF-A0A2D8BQF9-F1
#
_cell.length_a   1.000
_cell.length_b   1.000
_cell.length_c   1.000
_cell.angle_alpha   90.00
_cell.angle_beta   90.00
_cell.angle_gamma   90.00
#
_symmetry.space_group_name_H-M   'P 1'
#
loop_
_entity.id
_entity.type
_entity.pdbx_description
1 polymer ?
#
loop_
_entity_poly.entity_id
_entity_poly.type
_entity_poly.pdbx_seq_one_letter_code
_entity_poly.pdbx_strand_id
1 'polypeptide(L)'
;MTHFLLIHGSWHGAWVWYKTAPLLEAEGHEVTCAELPGRGRHPATPAFVGLSDMVRAVLKQLPPGIRFTTVAHSRYGILASALAEAVPDRVERTIYLASYMLPPGDRAASWFRSDRQSALLPGIEVNRLALWDWLQPHVYREALYHDCPVEDWMLGRLMLCREPARPAITRLKLTDANYGRVPRAYVRLTEDRAVTPAFQDRVLAATPVDRVEDIASSHSVYFSKPEALVRTIVRLSSP
;
A
#
# COMPACT_ATOMS: atom_id res chain seq x y z
N MET A 1 16.09 -16.60 -0.66
CA MET A 1 16.28 -15.32 0.06
C MET A 1 15.82 -14.20 -0.85
N THR A 2 14.97 -13.31 -0.35
CA THR A 2 14.37 -12.18 -1.09
C THR A 2 14.44 -10.96 -0.18
N HIS A 3 14.69 -9.77 -0.74
CA HIS A 3 14.56 -8.52 -0.01
C HIS A 3 13.15 -7.95 -0.25
N PHE A 4 12.33 -7.89 0.80
CA PHE A 4 10.98 -7.33 0.74
C PHE A 4 10.98 -5.86 1.10
N LEU A 5 10.39 -5.05 0.21
CA LEU A 5 10.05 -3.67 0.49
C LEU A 5 8.56 -3.58 0.85
N LEU A 6 8.24 -3.29 2.11
CA LEU A 6 6.86 -3.20 2.59
C LEU A 6 6.39 -1.74 2.62
N ILE A 7 5.34 -1.42 1.86
CA ILE A 7 4.79 -0.08 1.73
C ILE A 7 3.38 -0.05 2.33
N HIS A 8 3.22 0.73 3.41
CA HIS A 8 1.96 0.89 4.13
C HIS A 8 0.88 1.62 3.31
N GLY A 9 -0.36 1.62 3.78
CA GLY A 9 -1.49 2.35 3.18
C GLY A 9 -1.58 3.82 3.63
N SER A 10 -2.62 4.54 3.20
CA SER A 10 -2.85 5.91 3.66
C SER A 10 -3.09 6.02 5.16
N TRP A 11 -2.73 7.17 5.73
CA TRP A 11 -2.83 7.52 7.16
C TRP A 11 -1.92 6.70 8.08
N HIS A 12 -1.26 5.67 7.56
CA HIS A 12 -0.37 4.80 8.32
C HIS A 12 1.10 5.22 8.15
N GLY A 13 1.99 4.51 8.86
CA GLY A 13 3.44 4.55 8.73
C GLY A 13 4.01 3.12 8.70
N ALA A 14 5.33 2.96 8.71
CA ALA A 14 5.95 1.63 8.61
C ALA A 14 5.65 0.73 9.82
N TRP A 15 5.23 1.34 10.95
CA TRP A 15 4.82 0.65 12.18
C TRP A 15 3.75 -0.43 11.97
N VAL A 16 2.96 -0.38 10.88
CA VAL A 16 1.97 -1.43 10.59
C VAL A 16 2.57 -2.80 10.35
N TRP A 17 3.84 -2.85 9.94
CA TRP A 17 4.51 -4.08 9.59
C TRP A 17 5.17 -4.77 10.78
N TYR A 18 4.94 -4.31 12.02
CA TYR A 18 5.64 -4.82 13.20
C TYR A 18 5.41 -6.32 13.47
N LYS A 19 4.31 -6.90 12.98
CA LYS A 19 4.07 -8.36 13.02
C LYS A 19 4.58 -9.08 11.77
N THR A 20 4.42 -8.48 10.59
CA THR A 20 4.77 -9.11 9.30
C THR A 20 6.28 -9.17 9.05
N ALA A 21 7.00 -8.09 9.36
CA ALA A 21 8.45 -8.01 9.16
C ALA A 21 9.23 -9.11 9.90
N PRO A 22 9.07 -9.32 11.23
CA PRO A 22 9.81 -10.36 11.94
C PRO A 22 9.46 -11.78 11.45
N LEU A 23 8.24 -12.00 10.98
CA LEU A 23 7.84 -13.29 10.40
C LEU A 23 8.53 -13.56 9.06
N LEU A 24 8.70 -12.55 8.20
CA LEU A 24 9.48 -12.66 6.96
C LEU A 24 10.97 -12.89 7.26
N GLU A 25 11.51 -12.17 8.24
CA GLU A 25 12.90 -12.33 8.68
C GLU A 25 13.16 -13.75 9.24
N ALA A 26 12.20 -14.30 9.99
CA ALA A 26 12.26 -15.67 10.49
C ALA A 26 12.26 -16.74 9.36
N GLU A 27 11.67 -16.43 8.20
CA GLU A 27 11.75 -17.27 6.99
C GLU A 27 13.05 -17.05 6.18
N GLY A 28 13.99 -16.24 6.68
CA GLY A 28 15.29 -16.00 6.07
C GLY A 28 15.28 -14.96 4.95
N HIS A 29 14.29 -14.06 4.96
CA HIS A 29 14.22 -12.91 4.04
C HIS A 29 14.77 -11.64 4.70
N GLU A 30 15.15 -10.66 3.88
CA GLU A 30 15.45 -9.31 4.36
C GLU A 30 14.23 -8.41 4.19
N VAL A 31 14.03 -7.44 5.08
CA VAL A 31 12.85 -6.58 5.05
C VAL A 31 13.23 -5.11 5.25
N THR A 32 12.77 -4.26 4.33
CA THR A 32 12.73 -2.81 4.50
C THR A 32 11.27 -2.38 4.63
N CYS A 33 10.89 -1.86 5.80
CA CYS A 33 9.58 -1.25 6.00
C CYS A 33 9.66 0.23 5.65
N ALA A 34 9.03 0.65 4.56
CA ALA A 34 9.18 1.99 4.01
C ALA A 34 8.54 3.06 4.90
N GLU A 35 9.34 4.04 5.32
CA GLU A 35 8.87 5.26 5.94
C GLU A 35 8.69 6.36 4.88
N LEU A 36 7.46 6.83 4.66
CA LEU A 36 7.17 7.83 3.62
C LEU A 36 7.22 9.27 4.18
N PRO A 37 7.72 10.26 3.42
CA PRO A 37 7.81 11.66 3.88
C PRO A 37 6.43 12.25 4.19
N GLY A 38 6.27 13.04 5.25
CA GLY A 38 5.00 13.64 5.65
C GLY A 38 4.24 12.89 6.75
N ARG A 39 4.86 11.84 7.33
CA ARG A 39 4.33 11.07 8.45
C ARG A 39 5.44 10.51 9.33
N GLY A 40 5.07 9.96 10.48
CA GLY A 40 5.98 9.20 11.35
C GLY A 40 7.25 9.98 11.68
N ARG A 41 8.39 9.33 11.44
CA ARG A 41 9.73 9.89 11.73
C ARG A 41 10.28 10.79 10.61
N HIS A 42 9.52 10.98 9.54
CA HIS A 42 9.91 11.81 8.39
C HIS A 42 8.94 12.97 8.21
N PRO A 43 8.91 13.94 9.15
CA PRO A 43 8.02 15.09 9.05
C PRO A 43 8.33 15.87 7.77
N ALA A 44 7.29 16.16 7.00
CA ALA A 44 7.36 17.03 5.84
C ALA A 44 6.04 17.79 5.74
N THR A 45 6.09 19.01 5.23
CA THR A 45 4.86 19.75 4.92
C THR A 45 4.08 18.98 3.85
N PRO A 46 2.83 18.55 4.11
CA PRO A 46 2.07 17.70 3.18
C PRO A 46 1.99 18.28 1.76
N ALA A 47 1.88 19.60 1.66
CA ALA A 47 1.86 20.32 0.39
C ALA A 47 3.13 20.15 -0.46
N PHE A 48 4.26 19.67 0.07
CA PHE A 48 5.49 19.45 -0.70
C PHE A 48 5.80 17.98 -0.95
N VAL A 49 4.92 17.06 -0.52
CA VAL A 49 5.14 15.63 -0.70
C VAL A 49 4.45 15.17 -1.98
N GLY A 50 5.23 14.91 -3.03
CA GLY A 50 4.77 14.29 -4.27
C GLY A 50 5.11 12.79 -4.37
N LEU A 51 4.52 12.12 -5.37
CA LEU A 51 4.79 10.70 -5.63
C LEU A 51 6.27 10.45 -5.98
N SER A 52 6.92 11.37 -6.72
CA SER A 52 8.35 11.28 -7.04
C SER A 52 9.24 11.52 -5.82
N ASP A 53 8.83 12.35 -4.87
CA ASP A 53 9.52 12.50 -3.58
C ASP A 53 9.49 11.21 -2.77
N MET A 54 8.34 10.52 -2.77
CA MET A 54 8.20 9.21 -2.13
C MET A 54 9.09 8.15 -2.77
N VAL A 55 9.11 8.06 -4.12
CA VAL A 55 10.01 7.15 -4.83
C VAL A 55 11.46 7.39 -4.41
N ARG A 56 11.92 8.64 -4.42
CA ARG A 56 13.29 8.99 -3.98
C ARG A 56 13.54 8.64 -2.52
N ALA A 57 12.58 8.91 -1.63
CA ALA A 57 12.73 8.65 -0.20
C ALA A 57 12.83 7.14 0.10
N VAL A 58 12.03 6.32 -0.60
CA VAL A 58 12.05 4.87 -0.44
C VAL A 58 13.32 4.25 -1.01
N LEU A 59 13.76 4.67 -2.19
CA LEU A 59 14.99 4.14 -2.79
C LEU A 59 16.25 4.44 -1.96
N LYS A 60 16.24 5.50 -1.14
CA LYS A 60 17.32 5.83 -0.20
C LYS A 60 17.34 4.94 1.05
N GLN A 61 16.23 4.29 1.38
CA GLN A 61 16.13 3.37 2.53
C GLN A 61 16.62 1.96 2.16
N LEU A 62 16.63 1.63 0.87
CA LEU A 62 17.15 0.35 0.38
C LEU A 62 18.66 0.39 0.20
N PRO A 63 19.37 -0.73 0.46
CA PRO A 63 20.77 -0.88 0.10
C PRO A 63 21.02 -0.55 -1.39
N PRO A 64 22.17 0.07 -1.74
CA PRO A 64 22.51 0.34 -3.13
C PRO A 64 22.63 -0.95 -3.94
N GLY A 65 22.13 -0.94 -5.18
CA GLY A 65 22.32 -2.03 -6.14
C GLY A 65 21.51 -3.31 -5.92
N ILE A 66 20.77 -3.43 -4.80
CA ILE A 66 19.94 -4.62 -4.58
C ILE A 66 18.71 -4.63 -5.47
N ARG A 67 18.29 -5.86 -5.79
CA ARG A 67 16.96 -6.16 -6.31
C ARG A 67 16.02 -6.49 -5.16
N PHE A 68 14.74 -6.19 -5.31
CA PHE A 68 13.75 -6.34 -4.24
C PHE A 68 12.35 -6.65 -4.77
N THR A 69 11.54 -7.32 -3.95
CA THR A 69 10.11 -7.52 -4.17
C THR A 69 9.33 -6.47 -3.37
N THR A 70 8.46 -5.71 -4.04
CA THR A 70 7.63 -4.70 -3.36
C THR A 70 6.30 -5.31 -2.94
N VAL A 71 5.88 -5.10 -1.69
CA VAL A 71 4.52 -5.38 -1.21
C VAL A 71 3.89 -4.05 -0.83
N ALA A 72 2.86 -3.62 -1.55
CA ALA A 72 2.25 -2.32 -1.32
C ALA A 72 0.76 -2.42 -1.00
N HIS A 73 0.40 -1.85 0.14
CA HIS A 73 -0.94 -1.87 0.68
C HIS A 73 -1.77 -0.65 0.24
N SER A 74 -3.04 -0.88 -0.10
CA SER A 74 -4.05 0.18 -0.25
C SER A 74 -3.62 1.28 -1.24
N ARG A 75 -3.83 2.56 -0.91
CA ARG A 75 -3.56 3.70 -1.80
C ARG A 75 -2.16 3.66 -2.44
N TYR A 76 -1.17 3.13 -1.72
CA TYR A 76 0.22 3.18 -2.15
C TYR A 76 0.66 2.08 -3.11
N GLY A 77 -0.28 1.31 -3.67
CA GLY A 77 -0.08 0.63 -4.95
C GLY A 77 0.38 1.59 -6.05
N ILE A 78 -0.05 2.86 -6.00
CA ILE A 78 0.44 3.89 -6.93
C ILE A 78 1.95 4.18 -6.78
N LEU A 79 2.49 4.06 -5.56
CA LEU A 79 3.91 4.22 -5.29
C LEU A 79 4.70 3.01 -5.76
N ALA A 80 4.17 1.80 -5.56
CA ALA A 80 4.78 0.60 -6.11
C ALA A 80 4.82 0.62 -7.64
N SER A 81 3.75 1.08 -8.29
CA SER A 81 3.71 1.28 -9.74
C SER A 81 4.77 2.29 -10.19
N ALA A 82 4.92 3.40 -9.46
CA ALA A 82 5.93 4.41 -9.74
C ALA A 82 7.38 3.92 -9.49
N LEU A 83 7.59 3.02 -8.52
CA LEU A 83 8.89 2.37 -8.29
C LEU A 83 9.23 1.42 -9.44
N ALA A 84 8.28 0.60 -9.88
CA ALA A 84 8.43 -0.28 -11.03
C ALA A 84 8.70 0.50 -12.34
N GLU A 85 8.11 1.69 -12.48
CA GLU A 85 8.45 2.59 -13.59
C GLU A 85 9.87 3.18 -13.47
N ALA A 86 10.27 3.61 -12.27
CA ALA A 86 11.51 4.37 -12.06
C ALA A 86 12.76 3.48 -12.05
N VAL A 87 12.67 2.26 -11.51
CA VAL A 87 13.78 1.33 -11.36
C VAL A 87 13.38 -0.10 -11.73
N PRO A 88 12.82 -0.34 -12.94
CA PRO A 88 12.29 -1.65 -13.35
C PRO A 88 13.29 -2.80 -13.21
N ASP A 89 14.59 -2.54 -13.42
CA ASP A 89 15.63 -3.57 -13.29
C ASP A 89 15.93 -3.98 -11.85
N ARG A 90 15.52 -3.17 -10.86
CA ARG A 90 15.67 -3.48 -9.44
C ARG A 90 14.42 -4.12 -8.84
N VAL A 91 13.24 -3.90 -9.42
CA VAL A 91 12.00 -4.48 -8.90
C VAL A 91 11.83 -5.89 -9.47
N GLU A 92 12.02 -6.91 -8.65
CA GLU A 92 11.84 -8.31 -9.07
C GLU A 92 10.38 -8.63 -9.34
N ARG A 93 9.50 -8.12 -8.47
CA ARG A 93 8.06 -8.28 -8.55
C ARG A 93 7.36 -7.20 -7.72
N THR A 94 6.15 -6.85 -8.12
CA THR A 94 5.24 -6.03 -7.33
C THR A 94 4.03 -6.85 -6.87
N ILE A 95 3.84 -6.97 -5.56
CA ILE A 95 2.68 -7.59 -4.93
C ILE A 95 1.76 -6.48 -4.40
N TYR A 96 0.58 -6.39 -4.97
CA TYR A 96 -0.46 -5.44 -4.59
C TYR A 96 -1.36 -6.06 -3.53
N LEU A 97 -1.32 -5.55 -2.30
CA LEU A 97 -2.14 -6.03 -1.19
C LEU A 97 -3.39 -5.16 -1.03
N ALA A 98 -4.57 -5.63 -1.47
CA ALA A 98 -5.82 -4.85 -1.52
C ALA A 98 -5.57 -3.39 -1.93
N SER A 99 -4.88 -3.23 -3.06
CA SER A 99 -4.12 -2.03 -3.39
C SER A 99 -4.55 -1.40 -4.70
N TYR A 100 -4.20 -0.12 -4.87
CA TYR A 100 -4.51 0.69 -6.05
C TYR A 100 -3.52 0.40 -7.18
N MET A 101 -3.78 -0.65 -7.97
CA MET A 101 -3.04 -1.02 -9.19
C MET A 101 -3.71 -0.42 -10.43
N LEU A 102 -3.54 0.88 -10.62
CA LEU A 102 -4.35 1.64 -11.56
C LEU A 102 -3.73 1.69 -12.97
N PRO A 103 -4.54 1.85 -14.03
CA PRO A 103 -4.04 2.01 -15.39
C PRO A 103 -3.12 3.24 -15.56
N PRO A 104 -2.25 3.25 -16.59
CA PRO A 104 -1.50 4.44 -16.98
C PRO A 104 -2.42 5.66 -17.22
N GLY A 105 -2.00 6.85 -16.79
CA GLY A 105 -2.74 8.11 -16.95
C GLY A 105 -3.80 8.39 -15.88
N ASP A 106 -4.20 7.38 -15.10
CA ASP A 106 -5.17 7.51 -14.02
C ASP A 106 -4.55 7.98 -12.70
N ARG A 107 -5.41 8.22 -11.69
CA ARG A 107 -5.04 8.74 -10.36
C ARG A 107 -5.90 8.12 -9.28
N ALA A 108 -5.35 7.90 -8.08
CA ALA A 108 -6.06 7.23 -7.00
C ALA A 108 -7.35 7.97 -6.56
N ALA A 109 -7.34 9.30 -6.58
CA ALA A 109 -8.48 10.11 -6.15
C ALA A 109 -9.74 9.92 -7.02
N SER A 110 -9.61 9.62 -8.32
CA SER A 110 -10.79 9.35 -9.17
C SER A 110 -11.34 7.96 -8.89
N TRP A 111 -10.47 6.98 -8.71
CA TRP A 111 -10.85 5.61 -8.39
C TRP A 111 -11.49 5.50 -7.01
N PHE A 112 -10.92 6.11 -5.98
CA PHE A 112 -11.47 6.11 -4.63
C PHE A 112 -12.94 6.58 -4.60
N ARG A 113 -13.26 7.66 -5.31
CA ARG A 113 -14.64 8.20 -5.36
C ARG A 113 -15.65 7.27 -6.04
N SER A 114 -15.17 6.33 -6.85
CA SER A 114 -16.02 5.34 -7.50
C SER A 114 -16.35 4.14 -6.61
N ASP A 115 -15.62 3.95 -5.50
CA ASP A 115 -15.90 2.89 -4.51
C ASP A 115 -17.02 3.32 -3.55
N ARG A 116 -18.25 3.40 -4.07
CA ARG A 116 -19.41 3.95 -3.34
C ARG A 116 -19.81 3.13 -2.10
N GLN A 117 -19.28 1.91 -1.96
CA GLN A 117 -19.53 1.02 -0.84
C GLN A 117 -18.43 1.05 0.23
N SER A 118 -17.35 1.83 0.00
CA SER A 118 -16.26 1.95 0.96
C SER A 118 -16.73 2.60 2.26
N ALA A 119 -16.48 1.92 3.39
CA ALA A 119 -16.73 2.42 4.73
C ALA A 119 -15.80 3.59 5.11
N LEU A 120 -14.79 3.90 4.29
CA LEU A 120 -13.95 5.09 4.47
C LEU A 120 -14.69 6.38 4.12
N LEU A 121 -15.58 6.35 3.12
CA LEU A 121 -16.19 7.56 2.54
C LEU A 121 -16.82 8.52 3.57
N PRO A 122 -17.60 8.04 4.57
CA PRO A 122 -18.21 8.94 5.56
C PRO A 122 -17.20 9.63 6.47
N GLY A 123 -15.98 9.08 6.59
CA GLY A 123 -14.98 9.54 7.56
C GLY A 123 -13.85 10.36 6.95
N ILE A 124 -13.86 10.70 5.66
CA ILE A 124 -12.75 11.47 5.06
C ILE A 124 -12.98 12.98 5.19
N GLU A 125 -12.04 13.65 5.85
CA GLU A 125 -11.86 15.09 5.84
C GLU A 125 -10.77 15.47 4.82
N VAL A 126 -11.01 16.49 4.00
CA VAL A 126 -10.04 16.98 3.01
C VAL A 126 -9.76 18.45 3.23
N ASN A 127 -8.50 18.79 3.49
CA ASN A 127 -8.03 20.17 3.49
C ASN A 127 -7.35 20.51 2.16
N ARG A 128 -8.08 21.23 1.30
CA ARG A 128 -7.60 21.60 -0.04
C ARG A 128 -6.48 22.63 -0.04
N LEU A 129 -6.46 23.53 0.96
CA LEU A 129 -5.44 24.59 1.05
C LEU A 129 -4.10 24.00 1.51
N ALA A 130 -4.13 23.18 2.55
CA ALA A 130 -2.94 22.54 3.11
C ALA A 130 -2.54 21.22 2.41
N LEU A 131 -3.34 20.78 1.43
CA LEU A 131 -3.12 19.58 0.60
C LEU A 131 -2.90 18.30 1.41
N TRP A 132 -3.79 18.06 2.37
CA TRP A 132 -3.86 16.79 3.09
C TRP A 132 -5.29 16.28 3.22
N ASP A 133 -5.43 14.97 3.39
CA ASP A 133 -6.65 14.30 3.82
C ASP A 133 -6.45 13.62 5.18
N TRP A 134 -7.54 13.44 5.90
CA TRP A 134 -7.56 12.83 7.23
C TRP A 134 -8.75 11.90 7.35
N LEU A 135 -8.54 10.74 7.93
CA LEU A 135 -9.62 9.83 8.25
C LEU A 135 -10.08 10.15 9.68
N GLN A 136 -11.38 10.18 9.93
CA GLN A 136 -11.92 10.48 11.25
C GLN A 136 -11.90 9.24 12.15
N PRO A 137 -11.55 9.35 13.45
CA PRO A 137 -11.39 8.19 14.33
C PRO A 137 -12.60 7.27 14.46
N HIS A 138 -13.82 7.78 14.26
CA HIS A 138 -15.05 7.00 14.41
C HIS A 138 -15.22 5.92 13.34
N VAL A 139 -14.59 6.06 12.16
CA VAL A 139 -14.69 5.04 11.09
C VAL A 139 -13.56 4.03 11.12
N TYR A 140 -12.47 4.31 11.83
CA TYR A 140 -11.26 3.49 11.72
C TYR A 140 -11.52 2.02 12.04
N ARG A 141 -12.21 1.70 13.16
CA ARG A 141 -12.47 0.30 13.53
C ARG A 141 -13.25 -0.42 12.44
N GLU A 142 -14.37 0.17 12.03
CA GLU A 142 -15.27 -0.42 11.05
C GLU A 142 -14.61 -0.58 9.67
N ALA A 143 -13.93 0.47 9.19
CA ALA A 143 -13.38 0.50 7.85
C ALA A 143 -12.01 -0.21 7.72
N LEU A 144 -11.14 -0.10 8.73
CA LEU A 144 -9.74 -0.53 8.64
C LEU A 144 -9.40 -1.75 9.51
N TYR A 145 -10.11 -2.00 10.61
CA TYR A 145 -9.65 -2.90 11.69
C TYR A 145 -10.74 -3.81 12.27
N HIS A 146 -11.82 -4.10 11.53
CA HIS A 146 -13.02 -4.70 12.14
C HIS A 146 -12.82 -6.15 12.60
N ASP A 147 -11.79 -6.83 12.10
CA ASP A 147 -11.36 -8.19 12.51
C ASP A 147 -10.02 -8.18 13.27
N CYS A 148 -9.45 -7.00 13.55
CA CYS A 148 -8.15 -6.91 14.22
C CYS A 148 -8.30 -7.07 15.75
N PRO A 149 -7.26 -7.58 16.43
CA PRO A 149 -7.16 -7.51 17.89
C PRO A 149 -7.32 -6.06 18.40
N VAL A 150 -7.85 -5.94 19.61
CA VAL A 150 -8.21 -4.64 20.18
C VAL A 150 -6.97 -3.75 20.37
N GLU A 151 -5.83 -4.35 20.70
CA GLU A 151 -4.54 -3.70 20.90
C GLU A 151 -4.04 -3.05 19.60
N ASP A 152 -4.18 -3.74 18.47
CA ASP A 152 -3.78 -3.24 17.14
C ASP A 152 -4.67 -2.09 16.68
N TRP A 153 -5.98 -2.24 16.89
CA TRP A 153 -6.95 -1.18 16.61
C TRP A 153 -6.63 0.07 17.46
N MET A 154 -6.36 -0.11 18.75
CA MET A 154 -5.96 0.98 19.66
C MET A 154 -4.65 1.64 19.22
N LEU A 155 -3.66 0.87 18.77
CA LEU A 155 -2.43 1.39 18.19
C LEU A 155 -2.74 2.27 16.98
N GLY A 156 -3.58 1.81 16.04
CA GLY A 156 -4.01 2.61 14.90
C GLY A 156 -4.69 3.90 15.31
N ARG A 157 -5.58 3.85 16.31
CA ARG A 157 -6.25 5.06 16.84
C ARG A 157 -5.26 6.13 17.33
N LEU A 158 -4.11 5.72 17.86
CA LEU A 158 -3.07 6.63 18.35
C LEU A 158 -2.09 7.09 17.26
N MET A 159 -1.84 6.24 16.26
CA MET A 159 -0.73 6.40 15.32
C MET A 159 -1.13 6.90 13.94
N LEU A 160 -2.43 6.85 13.58
CA LEU A 160 -2.89 7.39 12.31
C LEU A 160 -2.53 8.88 12.21
N CYS A 161 -2.14 9.34 11.03
CA CYS A 161 -1.77 10.73 10.77
C CYS A 161 -2.42 11.31 9.49
N ARG A 162 -2.35 12.65 9.37
CA ARG A 162 -2.77 13.34 8.14
C ARG A 162 -1.95 12.83 6.95
N GLU A 163 -2.61 12.67 5.83
CA GLU A 163 -2.09 12.06 4.62
C GLU A 163 -1.88 13.14 3.55
N PRO A 164 -0.68 13.30 2.97
CA PRO A 164 -0.49 14.19 1.83
C PRO A 164 -1.42 13.81 0.66
N ALA A 165 -2.17 14.80 0.15
CA ALA A 165 -3.18 14.57 -0.87
C ALA A 165 -2.61 14.57 -2.30
N ARG A 166 -1.43 15.19 -2.51
CA ARG A 166 -0.77 15.31 -3.82
C ARG A 166 -0.54 13.98 -4.54
N PRO A 167 -0.02 12.92 -3.90
CA PRO A 167 0.11 11.61 -4.53
C PRO A 167 -1.22 11.08 -5.07
N ALA A 168 -2.31 11.24 -4.32
CA ALA A 168 -3.63 10.73 -4.72
C ALA A 168 -4.19 11.39 -5.99
N ILE A 169 -3.85 12.67 -6.25
CA ILE A 169 -4.32 13.41 -7.42
C ILE A 169 -3.33 13.38 -8.60
N THR A 170 -2.14 12.81 -8.41
CA THR A 170 -1.10 12.70 -9.44
C THR A 170 -1.50 11.65 -10.46
N ARG A 171 -1.40 11.99 -11.75
CA ARG A 171 -1.59 11.03 -12.84
C ARG A 171 -0.37 10.13 -12.95
N LEU A 172 -0.60 8.81 -13.04
CA LEU A 172 0.46 7.83 -13.18
C LEU A 172 1.06 7.89 -14.59
N LYS A 173 2.37 8.09 -14.67
CA LYS A 173 3.14 8.02 -15.91
C LYS A 173 3.79 6.65 -15.95
N LEU A 174 3.08 5.66 -16.47
CA LEU A 174 3.53 4.27 -16.53
C LEU A 174 3.67 3.85 -17.99
N THR A 175 4.69 3.07 -18.30
CA THR A 175 5.00 2.61 -19.66
C THR A 175 5.09 1.08 -19.71
N ASP A 176 4.82 0.51 -20.88
CA ASP A 176 4.97 -0.94 -21.08
C ASP A 176 6.44 -1.38 -20.94
N ALA A 177 7.37 -0.52 -21.37
CA ALA A 177 8.81 -0.77 -21.34
C ALA A 177 9.42 -0.83 -19.92
N ASN A 178 8.80 -0.15 -18.94
CA ASN A 178 9.28 -0.13 -17.56
C ASN A 178 8.28 -0.82 -16.63
N TYR A 179 7.22 -0.13 -16.21
CA TYR A 179 6.18 -0.70 -15.36
C TYR A 179 5.59 -2.00 -15.94
N GLY A 180 5.28 -2.03 -17.23
CA GLY A 180 4.66 -3.16 -17.93
C GLY A 180 5.45 -4.46 -17.85
N ARG A 181 6.79 -4.39 -17.90
CA ARG A 181 7.65 -5.58 -17.87
C ARG A 181 7.91 -6.16 -16.48
N VAL A 182 7.56 -5.44 -15.40
CA VAL A 182 7.76 -5.93 -14.03
C VAL A 182 6.65 -6.93 -13.67
N PRO A 183 6.99 -8.18 -13.28
CA PRO A 183 6.01 -9.17 -12.84
C PRO A 183 5.17 -8.66 -11.68
N ARG A 184 3.90 -9.07 -11.63
CA ARG A 184 2.95 -8.52 -10.68
C ARG A 184 1.95 -9.56 -10.19
N ALA A 185 1.67 -9.49 -8.90
CA ALA A 185 0.66 -10.32 -8.26
C ALA A 185 -0.26 -9.47 -7.39
N TYR A 186 -1.43 -10.01 -7.06
CA TYR A 186 -2.40 -9.34 -6.22
C TYR A 186 -2.80 -10.25 -5.06
N VAL A 187 -2.86 -9.68 -3.86
CA VAL A 187 -3.46 -10.32 -2.68
C VAL A 187 -4.79 -9.62 -2.44
N ARG A 188 -5.89 -10.34 -2.69
CA ARG A 188 -7.25 -9.83 -2.52
C ARG A 188 -7.73 -10.13 -1.11
N LEU A 189 -8.29 -9.11 -0.45
CA LEU A 189 -8.83 -9.22 0.90
C LEU A 189 -10.36 -9.27 0.80
N THR A 190 -10.94 -10.44 1.08
CA THR A 190 -12.35 -10.70 0.72
C THR A 190 -13.35 -10.09 1.69
N GLU A 191 -12.90 -9.61 2.85
CA GLU A 191 -13.73 -8.97 3.88
C GLU A 191 -13.40 -7.48 4.03
N ASP A 192 -12.62 -6.92 3.10
CA ASP A 192 -12.18 -5.54 3.13
C ASP A 192 -13.35 -4.54 2.97
N ARG A 193 -13.48 -3.61 3.93
CA ARG A 193 -14.50 -2.54 3.91
C ARG A 193 -13.94 -1.19 3.48
N ALA A 194 -12.62 -1.07 3.33
CA ALA A 194 -11.93 0.13 2.90
C ALA A 194 -11.68 0.14 1.39
N VAL A 195 -11.07 -0.92 0.87
CA VAL A 195 -10.89 -1.18 -0.56
C VAL A 195 -11.77 -2.36 -0.90
N THR A 196 -13.04 -2.11 -1.24
CA THR A 196 -14.06 -3.16 -1.27
C THR A 196 -13.73 -4.27 -2.28
N PRO A 197 -14.21 -5.51 -2.10
CA PRO A 197 -14.01 -6.57 -3.09
C PRO A 197 -14.42 -6.14 -4.51
N ALA A 198 -15.54 -5.42 -4.63
CA ALA A 198 -16.00 -4.86 -5.90
C ALA A 198 -15.02 -3.82 -6.49
N PHE A 199 -14.31 -3.05 -5.67
CA PHE A 199 -13.23 -2.19 -6.13
C PHE A 199 -12.02 -3.01 -6.58
N GLN A 200 -11.60 -4.01 -5.79
CA GLN A 200 -10.47 -4.88 -6.11
C GLN A 200 -10.69 -5.61 -7.44
N ASP A 201 -11.90 -6.13 -7.68
CA ASP A 201 -12.28 -6.79 -8.93
C ASP A 201 -12.19 -5.83 -10.14
N ARG A 202 -12.60 -4.56 -9.98
CA ARG A 202 -12.46 -3.56 -11.05
C ARG A 202 -11.01 -3.21 -11.34
N VAL A 203 -10.17 -3.13 -10.32
CA VAL A 203 -8.73 -2.91 -10.46
C VAL A 203 -8.09 -4.07 -11.23
N LEU A 204 -8.42 -5.31 -10.88
CA LEU A 204 -7.94 -6.51 -11.56
C LEU A 204 -8.43 -6.62 -13.01
N ALA A 205 -9.67 -6.20 -13.28
CA ALA A 205 -10.22 -6.16 -14.64
C ALA A 205 -9.54 -5.10 -15.52
N ALA A 206 -9.14 -3.96 -14.94
CA ALA A 206 -8.50 -2.87 -15.66
C ALA A 206 -6.99 -3.09 -15.87
N THR A 207 -6.33 -3.75 -14.92
CA THR A 207 -4.89 -4.03 -14.96
C THR A 207 -4.66 -5.50 -14.56
N PRO A 208 -4.53 -6.42 -15.53
CA PRO A 208 -4.36 -7.84 -15.21
C PRO A 208 -3.00 -8.13 -14.54
N VAL A 209 -2.96 -9.24 -13.80
CA VAL A 209 -1.78 -9.73 -13.07
C VAL A 209 -1.57 -11.20 -13.35
N ASP A 210 -0.35 -11.67 -13.10
CA ASP A 210 0.06 -13.05 -13.34
C ASP A 210 -0.62 -14.00 -12.35
N ARG A 211 -0.84 -13.55 -11.10
CA ARG A 211 -1.41 -14.34 -10.01
C ARG A 211 -2.26 -13.50 -9.06
N VAL A 212 -3.37 -14.07 -8.60
CA VAL A 212 -4.22 -13.52 -7.54
C VAL A 212 -4.38 -14.58 -6.45
N GLU A 213 -4.19 -14.18 -5.19
CA GLU A 213 -4.43 -15.04 -4.02
C GLU A 213 -5.37 -14.31 -3.06
N ASP A 214 -6.32 -15.05 -2.49
CA ASP A 214 -7.33 -14.50 -1.58
C ASP A 214 -6.95 -14.75 -0.12
N ILE A 215 -7.20 -13.76 0.73
CA ILE A 215 -7.20 -13.91 2.18
C ILE A 215 -8.54 -13.39 2.70
N ALA A 216 -9.26 -14.24 3.44
CA ALA A 216 -10.44 -13.82 4.20
C ALA A 216 -10.00 -12.95 5.38
N SER A 217 -9.95 -11.64 5.19
CA SER A 217 -9.48 -10.68 6.19
C SER A 217 -10.02 -9.29 5.88
N SER A 218 -10.09 -8.44 6.90
CA SER A 218 -10.26 -6.99 6.73
C SER A 218 -9.04 -6.36 6.07
N HIS A 219 -9.13 -5.04 5.84
CA HIS A 219 -8.08 -4.21 5.24
C HIS A 219 -6.71 -4.35 5.92
N SER A 220 -6.67 -4.43 7.25
CA SER A 220 -5.42 -4.49 8.00
C SER A 220 -4.95 -5.92 8.27
N VAL A 221 -4.84 -6.73 7.22
CA VAL A 221 -4.45 -8.15 7.30
C VAL A 221 -3.09 -8.38 7.99
N TYR A 222 -2.20 -7.39 7.96
CA TYR A 222 -0.92 -7.39 8.69
C TYR A 222 -1.10 -7.42 10.22
N PHE A 223 -2.29 -7.12 10.73
CA PHE A 223 -2.65 -7.26 12.14
C PHE A 223 -3.54 -8.46 12.43
N SER A 224 -4.57 -8.68 11.60
CA SER A 224 -5.57 -9.72 11.85
C SER A 224 -5.08 -11.12 11.47
N LYS A 225 -4.32 -11.28 10.38
CA LYS A 225 -3.81 -12.57 9.90
C LYS A 225 -2.36 -12.50 9.36
N PRO A 226 -1.38 -12.05 10.18
CA PRO A 226 -0.02 -11.81 9.72
C PRO A 226 0.69 -13.06 9.16
N GLU A 227 0.48 -14.24 9.75
CA GLU A 227 1.09 -15.48 9.26
C GLU A 227 0.50 -15.92 7.91
N ALA A 228 -0.81 -15.71 7.71
CA ALA A 228 -1.46 -15.99 6.43
C ALA A 228 -0.95 -15.03 5.34
N LEU A 229 -0.78 -13.75 5.70
CA LEU A 229 -0.17 -12.76 4.81
C LEU A 229 1.25 -13.19 4.40
N VAL A 230 2.12 -13.50 5.36
CA VAL A 230 3.52 -13.88 5.09
C VAL A 230 3.60 -15.10 4.16
N ARG A 231 2.88 -16.18 4.47
CA ARG A 231 2.84 -17.36 3.59
C ARG A 231 2.40 -17.02 2.17
N THR A 232 1.45 -16.09 2.03
CA THR A 232 0.93 -15.67 0.73
C THR A 232 1.95 -14.84 -0.05
N ILE A 233 2.56 -13.82 0.57
CA ILE A 233 3.54 -12.97 -0.10
C ILE A 233 4.83 -13.73 -0.45
N VAL A 234 5.25 -14.70 0.37
CA VAL A 234 6.41 -15.56 0.06
C VAL A 234 6.11 -16.46 -1.14
N ARG A 235 4.93 -17.08 -1.19
CA ARG A 235 4.50 -17.90 -2.34
C ARG A 235 4.36 -17.09 -3.63
N LEU A 236 3.91 -15.84 -3.53
CA LEU A 236 3.81 -14.92 -4.67
C LEU A 236 5.16 -14.32 -5.06
N SER A 237 6.14 -14.26 -4.16
CA SER A 237 7.49 -13.75 -4.45
C SER A 237 8.35 -14.74 -5.23
N SER A 238 8.02 -16.04 -5.17
CA SER A 238 8.69 -17.07 -5.96
C SER A 238 8.29 -16.97 -7.44
N PRO A 239 9.18 -17.30 -8.40
CA PRO A 239 8.90 -17.24 -9.83
C PRO A 239 7.57 -17.89 -10.21
#